data_AF-Q07TN4-F1
#
_entry.id   AF-Q07TN4-F1
#
_cell.length_a   1.000
_cell.length_b   1.000
_cell.length_c   1.000
_cell.angle_alpha   90.00
_cell.angle_beta   90.00
_cell.angle_gamma   90.00
#
_symmetry.space_group_name_H-M   'P 1'
#
loop_
_entity.id
_entity.type
_entity.pdbx_description
1 polymer ?
#
loop_
_entity_poly.entity_id
_entity_poly.type
_entity_poly.pdbx_seq_one_letter_code
_entity_poly.pdbx_strand_id
1 'polypeptide(L)'
;MGTIVSGKSATLQWILVLLKVAGAGLTTGLITPLLQLAIDRIDVPPGGFRVALMAVPFAVLVSALVWRAGRRWWTALLAALITMVAFVCAVNSAILVDSLSFDAGKTIRNALAGFAGGFVGAALMALGLTPLPGIRAAWGPWAVMVAFGTLAGALLALDHAVGFDVFSFLFPVWQSVVGVCLAVALHRR
;
A
#
# COMPACT_ATOMS: atom_id res chain seq x y z
N MET A 1 -22.73 -3.84 38.36
CA MET A 1 -23.22 -3.11 37.17
C MET A 1 -22.09 -2.23 36.65
N GLY A 2 -21.11 -2.79 35.92
CA GLY A 2 -19.84 -2.08 35.63
C GLY A 2 -19.01 -2.59 34.44
N THR A 3 -19.57 -3.41 33.55
CA THR A 3 -18.80 -4.07 32.47
C THR A 3 -19.08 -3.53 31.06
N ILE A 4 -20.13 -2.73 30.87
CA ILE A 4 -20.57 -2.28 29.53
C ILE A 4 -19.83 -1.00 29.07
N VAL A 5 -19.34 -0.17 30.00
CA VAL A 5 -18.64 1.09 29.69
C VAL A 5 -17.22 0.84 29.13
N SER A 6 -16.58 -0.25 29.55
CA SER A 6 -15.22 -0.62 29.11
C SER A 6 -15.16 -0.97 27.61
N GLY A 7 -16.15 -1.72 27.10
CA GLY A 7 -16.16 -2.16 25.69
C GLY A 7 -16.39 -1.04 24.68
N LYS A 8 -17.26 -0.07 24.98
CA LYS A 8 -17.51 1.08 24.07
C LYS A 8 -16.29 2.01 23.98
N SER A 9 -15.58 2.21 25.09
CA SER A 9 -14.35 3.01 25.14
C SER A 9 -13.23 2.35 24.33
N ALA A 10 -13.04 1.03 24.45
CA ALA A 10 -12.04 0.29 23.68
C ALA A 10 -12.31 0.31 22.17
N THR A 11 -13.57 0.13 21.75
CA THR A 11 -13.95 0.23 20.34
C THR A 11 -13.71 1.62 19.77
N LEU A 12 -14.06 2.67 20.51
CA LEU A 12 -13.82 4.06 20.10
C LEU A 12 -12.32 4.34 19.93
N GLN A 13 -11.50 3.91 20.90
CA GLN A 13 -10.04 4.04 20.80
C GLN A 13 -9.48 3.31 19.59
N TRP A 14 -10.00 2.11 19.28
CA TRP A 14 -9.57 1.35 18.12
C TRP A 14 -9.94 2.05 16.81
N ILE A 15 -11.15 2.58 16.68
CA ILE A 15 -11.57 3.38 15.53
C ILE A 15 -10.66 4.59 15.34
N LEU A 16 -10.33 5.31 16.42
CA LEU A 16 -9.42 6.44 16.37
C LEU A 16 -8.01 6.06 15.90
N VAL A 17 -7.52 4.86 16.27
CA VAL A 17 -6.25 4.34 15.76
C VAL A 17 -6.35 4.08 14.25
N LEU A 18 -7.42 3.43 13.79
CA LEU A 18 -7.62 3.17 12.36
C LEU A 18 -7.75 4.47 11.54
N LEU A 19 -8.42 5.50 12.07
CA LEU A 19 -8.50 6.82 11.44
C LEU A 19 -7.12 7.48 11.33
N LYS A 20 -6.26 7.36 12.35
CA LYS A 20 -4.88 7.86 12.29
C LYS A 20 -4.07 7.12 11.23
N VAL A 21 -4.24 5.80 11.12
CA VAL A 21 -3.56 5.00 10.09
C VAL A 21 -4.07 5.37 8.69
N ALA A 22 -5.38 5.54 8.52
CA ALA A 22 -5.96 6.00 7.27
C ALA A 22 -5.41 7.37 6.87
N GLY A 23 -5.37 8.33 7.81
CA GLY A 23 -4.78 9.66 7.59
C GLY A 23 -3.29 9.62 7.25
N ALA A 24 -2.52 8.76 7.91
CA ALA A 24 -1.11 8.54 7.58
C ALA A 24 -0.95 7.96 6.17
N GLY A 25 -1.79 6.99 5.78
CA GLY A 25 -1.81 6.45 4.42
C GLY A 25 -2.17 7.50 3.37
N LEU A 26 -3.12 8.41 3.67
CA LEU A 26 -3.47 9.52 2.77
C LEU A 26 -2.24 10.41 2.59
N THR A 27 -1.56 10.70 3.69
CA THR A 27 -0.38 11.58 3.69
C THR A 27 0.76 10.96 2.91
N THR A 28 1.08 9.67 3.11
CA THR A 28 2.13 9.00 2.34
C THR A 28 1.79 8.92 0.86
N GLY A 29 0.50 8.74 0.52
CA GLY A 29 0.09 8.68 -0.88
C GLY A 29 0.06 10.05 -1.56
N LEU A 30 -0.12 11.14 -0.81
CA LEU A 30 0.09 12.51 -1.32
C LEU A 30 1.58 12.83 -1.49
N ILE A 31 2.44 12.34 -0.58
CA ILE A 31 3.89 12.55 -0.67
C ILE A 31 4.50 11.80 -1.86
N THR A 32 3.98 10.62 -2.20
CA THR A 32 4.58 9.76 -3.24
C THR A 32 4.71 10.45 -4.63
N PRO A 33 3.66 11.07 -5.22
CA PRO A 33 3.81 11.80 -6.48
C PRO A 33 4.67 13.07 -6.35
N LEU A 34 4.62 13.75 -5.20
CA LEU A 34 5.50 14.90 -4.93
C LEU A 34 6.97 14.47 -4.85
N LEU A 35 7.23 13.29 -4.30
CA LEU A 35 8.55 12.70 -4.22
C LEU A 35 9.05 12.30 -5.60
N GLN A 36 8.18 11.80 -6.49
CA GLN A 36 8.52 11.59 -7.89
C GLN A 36 8.97 12.90 -8.56
N LEU A 37 8.22 13.99 -8.40
CA LEU A 37 8.60 15.32 -8.92
C LEU A 37 9.95 15.81 -8.37
N ALA A 38 10.27 15.48 -7.11
CA ALA A 38 11.55 15.82 -6.52
C ALA A 38 12.69 14.93 -7.05
N ILE A 39 12.44 13.63 -7.22
CA ILE A 39 13.40 12.66 -7.74
C ILE A 39 13.73 12.98 -9.21
N ASP A 40 12.77 13.43 -10.00
CA ASP A 40 13.01 13.79 -11.40
C ASP A 40 13.93 15.02 -11.56
N ARG A 41 14.22 15.75 -10.48
CA ARG A 41 15.17 16.88 -10.45
C ARG A 41 16.60 16.46 -10.09
N ILE A 42 16.81 15.22 -9.67
CA ILE A 42 18.12 14.69 -9.26
C ILE A 42 18.55 13.57 -10.19
N ASP A 43 19.85 13.49 -10.48
CA ASP A 43 20.40 12.49 -11.39
C ASP A 43 20.51 11.14 -10.68
N VAL A 44 19.38 10.42 -10.65
CA VAL A 44 19.24 9.12 -9.99
C VAL A 44 19.23 8.03 -11.05
N PRO A 45 19.95 6.90 -10.82
CA PRO A 45 19.99 5.78 -11.74
C PRO A 45 18.58 5.38 -12.24
N PRO A 46 18.40 5.17 -13.55
CA PRO A 46 17.10 4.88 -14.13
C PRO A 46 16.58 3.49 -13.71
N GLY A 47 15.27 3.29 -13.84
CA GLY A 47 14.61 2.00 -13.62
C GLY A 47 14.22 1.74 -12.17
N GLY A 48 14.44 0.51 -11.70
CA GLY A 48 13.90 0.01 -10.43
C GLY A 48 14.33 0.77 -9.17
N PHE A 49 15.52 1.38 -9.18
CA PHE A 49 16.01 2.17 -8.03
C PHE A 49 15.17 3.44 -7.82
N ARG A 50 14.85 4.15 -8.91
CA ARG A 50 13.97 5.33 -8.88
C ARG A 50 12.58 4.96 -8.36
N VAL A 51 12.02 3.85 -8.85
CA VAL A 51 10.71 3.34 -8.41
C VAL A 51 10.72 2.93 -6.93
N ALA A 52 11.82 2.32 -6.46
CA ALA A 52 11.97 1.96 -5.06
C ALA A 52 11.96 3.20 -4.14
N LEU A 53 12.61 4.30 -4.55
CA LEU A 53 12.59 5.55 -3.78
C LEU A 53 11.19 6.13 -3.65
N MET A 54 10.34 6.02 -4.68
CA MET A 54 8.95 6.44 -4.60
C MET A 54 8.16 5.69 -3.53
N ALA A 55 8.53 4.44 -3.24
CA ALA A 55 7.86 3.61 -2.23
C ALA A 55 8.21 4.00 -0.78
N VAL A 56 9.25 4.81 -0.56
CA VAL A 56 9.79 5.12 0.77
C VAL A 56 8.73 5.68 1.75
N PRO A 57 7.88 6.65 1.39
CA PRO A 57 6.87 7.16 2.32
C PRO A 57 5.96 6.06 2.88
N PHE A 58 5.49 5.17 2.01
CA PHE A 58 4.62 4.07 2.42
C PHE A 58 5.38 2.97 3.17
N ALA A 59 6.62 2.67 2.76
CA ALA A 59 7.48 1.73 3.45
C ALA A 59 7.76 2.18 4.91
N VAL A 60 7.93 3.48 5.15
CA VAL A 60 8.06 4.05 6.51
C VAL A 60 6.79 3.83 7.33
N LEU A 61 5.60 4.05 6.74
CA LEU A 61 4.33 3.77 7.42
C LEU A 61 4.20 2.29 7.79
N VAL A 62 4.46 1.38 6.84
CA VAL A 62 4.44 -0.08 7.08
C VAL A 62 5.43 -0.46 8.19
N SER A 63 6.65 0.08 8.14
CA SER A 63 7.67 -0.13 9.16
C SER A 63 7.17 0.29 10.55
N ALA A 64 6.59 1.48 10.67
CA ALA A 64 6.03 1.98 11.92
C ALA A 64 4.89 1.10 12.46
N LEU A 65 4.02 0.60 11.59
CA LEU A 65 2.94 -0.32 11.96
C LEU A 65 3.48 -1.65 12.49
N VAL A 66 4.46 -2.24 11.79
CA VAL A 66 5.08 -3.52 12.20
C VAL A 66 5.90 -3.35 13.48
N TRP A 67 6.65 -2.25 13.62
CA TRP A 67 7.34 -1.90 14.86
C TRP A 67 6.37 -1.79 16.03
N ARG A 68 5.23 -1.11 15.85
CA ARG A 68 4.22 -0.97 16.89
C ARG A 68 3.61 -2.30 17.31
N ALA A 69 3.43 -3.23 16.37
CA ALA A 69 2.84 -4.54 16.63
C ALA A 69 3.79 -5.50 17.37
N GLY A 70 5.09 -5.48 17.05
CA GLY A 70 6.07 -6.46 17.55
C GLY A 70 7.21 -5.92 18.41
N ARG A 71 7.46 -4.60 18.40
CA ARG A 71 8.61 -3.90 19.02
C ARG A 71 9.98 -4.48 18.66
N ARG A 72 10.11 -5.08 17.47
CA ARG A 72 11.35 -5.63 16.92
C ARG A 72 11.79 -4.78 15.74
N TRP A 73 13.01 -4.23 15.81
CA TRP A 73 13.45 -3.20 14.86
C TRP A 73 13.76 -3.83 13.51
N TRP A 74 14.34 -5.03 13.52
CA TRP A 74 14.69 -5.77 12.31
C TRP A 74 13.46 -6.25 11.54
N THR A 75 12.35 -6.61 12.21
CA THR A 75 11.09 -6.97 11.50
C THR A 75 10.47 -5.75 10.84
N ALA A 76 10.58 -4.58 11.49
CA ALA A 76 10.11 -3.33 10.93
C ALA A 76 10.94 -2.88 9.72
N LEU A 77 12.27 -3.07 9.76
CA LEU A 77 13.14 -2.83 8.61
C LEU A 77 12.86 -3.81 7.47
N LEU A 78 12.73 -5.11 7.78
CA LEU A 78 12.43 -6.12 6.78
C LEU A 78 11.08 -5.87 6.11
N ALA A 79 10.07 -5.43 6.88
CA ALA A 79 8.78 -5.02 6.35
C ALA A 79 8.89 -3.84 5.38
N ALA A 80 9.70 -2.83 5.70
CA ALA A 80 9.96 -1.70 4.81
C ALA A 80 10.60 -2.16 3.48
N LEU A 81 11.62 -3.03 3.56
CA LEU A 81 12.29 -3.59 2.39
C LEU A 81 11.32 -4.40 1.52
N ILE A 82 10.49 -5.25 2.13
CA ILE A 82 9.44 -6.01 1.44
C ILE A 82 8.48 -5.06 0.72
N THR A 83 8.04 -3.97 1.36
CA THR A 83 7.16 -2.97 0.73
C THR A 83 7.82 -2.30 -0.47
N MET A 84 9.10 -1.92 -0.37
CA MET A 84 9.82 -1.33 -1.49
C MET A 84 9.95 -2.30 -2.67
N VAL A 85 10.31 -3.56 -2.40
CA VAL A 85 10.40 -4.61 -3.44
C VAL A 85 9.03 -4.88 -4.06
N ALA A 86 7.98 -5.02 -3.25
CA ALA A 86 6.61 -5.23 -3.71
C ALA A 86 6.14 -4.07 -4.63
N PHE A 87 6.50 -2.83 -4.30
CA PHE A 87 6.17 -1.67 -5.12
C PHE A 87 6.89 -1.69 -6.47
N VAL A 88 8.19 -2.01 -6.49
CA VAL A 88 8.95 -2.17 -7.75
C VAL A 88 8.35 -3.27 -8.62
N CYS A 89 8.02 -4.42 -8.03
CA CYS A 89 7.35 -5.50 -8.74
C CYS A 89 5.97 -5.08 -9.26
N ALA A 90 5.17 -4.37 -8.47
CA ALA A 90 3.86 -3.87 -8.88
C ALA A 90 3.95 -2.97 -10.12
N VAL A 91 4.87 -1.99 -10.11
CA VAL A 91 5.07 -1.08 -11.25
C VAL A 91 5.56 -1.84 -12.47
N ASN A 92 6.53 -2.74 -12.34
CA ASN A 92 7.02 -3.54 -13.46
C ASN A 92 5.94 -4.47 -14.04
N SER A 93 5.10 -5.05 -13.19
CA SER A 93 3.96 -5.87 -13.63
C SER A 93 2.91 -5.04 -14.36
N ALA A 94 2.64 -3.82 -13.92
CA ALA A 94 1.75 -2.91 -14.62
C ALA A 94 2.30 -2.55 -16.02
N ILE A 95 3.60 -2.23 -16.11
CA ILE A 95 4.28 -1.93 -17.39
C ILE A 95 4.22 -3.14 -18.34
N LEU A 96 4.50 -4.33 -17.81
CA LEU A 96 4.46 -5.56 -18.61
C LEU A 96 3.05 -5.79 -19.18
N VAL A 97 2.00 -5.68 -18.36
CA VAL A 97 0.63 -5.90 -18.82
C VAL A 97 0.15 -4.81 -19.77
N ASP A 98 0.55 -3.55 -19.57
CA ASP A 98 0.30 -2.47 -20.53
C ASP A 98 0.94 -2.79 -21.89
N SER A 99 2.19 -3.29 -21.90
CA SER A 99 2.90 -3.66 -23.12
C SER A 99 2.31 -4.87 -23.85
N LEU A 100 1.72 -5.83 -23.12
CA LEU A 100 1.08 -7.01 -23.69
C LEU A 100 -0.33 -6.73 -24.23
N SER A 101 -0.96 -5.66 -23.77
CA SER A 101 -2.35 -5.28 -24.10
C SER A 101 -2.39 -4.09 -25.07
N PHE A 102 -1.37 -3.96 -25.92
CA PHE A 102 -1.15 -2.78 -26.78
C PHE A 102 -2.24 -2.56 -27.83
N ASP A 103 -2.95 -3.62 -28.21
CA ASP A 103 -4.07 -3.64 -29.15
C ASP A 103 -5.42 -3.30 -28.52
N ALA A 104 -5.50 -3.31 -27.18
CA ALA A 104 -6.69 -2.89 -26.45
C ALA A 104 -6.85 -1.36 -26.42
N GLY A 105 -8.09 -0.89 -26.28
CA GLY A 105 -8.37 0.53 -26.03
C GLY A 105 -7.72 1.03 -24.74
N LYS A 106 -7.22 2.27 -24.73
CA LYS A 106 -6.46 2.90 -23.62
C LYS A 106 -7.06 2.63 -22.23
N THR A 107 -8.38 2.77 -22.09
CA THR A 107 -9.10 2.55 -20.82
C THR A 107 -8.98 1.11 -20.32
N ILE A 108 -9.17 0.12 -21.22
CA ILE A 108 -9.07 -1.30 -20.90
C ILE A 108 -7.61 -1.65 -20.56
N ARG A 109 -6.68 -1.18 -21.39
CA ARG A 109 -5.24 -1.38 -21.21
C ARG A 109 -4.77 -0.89 -19.84
N ASN A 110 -5.15 0.34 -19.48
CA ASN A 110 -4.84 0.93 -18.19
C ASN A 110 -5.46 0.12 -17.05
N ALA A 111 -6.76 -0.23 -17.14
CA ALA A 111 -7.41 -1.02 -16.09
C ALA A 111 -6.68 -2.36 -15.86
N LEU A 112 -6.28 -3.07 -16.92
CA LEU A 112 -5.53 -4.32 -16.85
C LEU A 112 -4.14 -4.13 -16.21
N ALA A 113 -3.41 -3.09 -16.62
CA ALA A 113 -2.14 -2.74 -16.00
C ALA A 113 -2.30 -2.44 -14.49
N GLY A 114 -3.35 -1.71 -14.14
CA GLY A 114 -3.71 -1.41 -12.76
C GLY A 114 -4.07 -2.64 -11.93
N PHE A 115 -4.85 -3.57 -12.49
CA PHE A 115 -5.15 -4.86 -11.85
C PHE A 115 -3.87 -5.65 -11.58
N ALA A 116 -2.99 -5.74 -12.58
CA ALA A 116 -1.74 -6.48 -12.47
C ALA A 116 -0.82 -5.89 -11.39
N GLY A 117 -0.59 -4.58 -11.42
CA GLY A 117 0.23 -3.90 -10.41
C GLY A 117 -0.37 -4.00 -9.01
N GLY A 118 -1.68 -3.73 -8.87
CA GLY A 118 -2.39 -3.80 -7.61
C GLY A 118 -2.36 -5.20 -6.98
N PHE A 119 -2.59 -6.24 -7.80
CA PHE A 119 -2.51 -7.63 -7.36
C PHE A 119 -1.11 -8.02 -6.92
N VAL A 120 -0.10 -7.78 -7.77
CA VAL A 120 1.29 -8.18 -7.50
C VAL A 120 1.82 -7.47 -6.25
N GLY A 121 1.61 -6.16 -6.13
CA GLY A 121 2.04 -5.40 -4.96
C GLY A 121 1.40 -5.90 -3.66
N ALA A 122 0.08 -6.04 -3.65
CA ALA A 122 -0.64 -6.47 -2.44
C ALA A 122 -0.35 -7.93 -2.08
N ALA A 123 -0.23 -8.82 -3.07
CA ALA A 123 0.12 -10.23 -2.86
C ALA A 123 1.54 -10.38 -2.30
N LEU A 124 2.53 -9.68 -2.86
CA LEU A 124 3.90 -9.71 -2.35
C LEU A 124 4.01 -9.15 -0.95
N MET A 125 3.28 -8.07 -0.64
CA MET A 125 3.19 -7.57 0.74
C MET A 125 2.56 -8.60 1.67
N ALA A 126 1.45 -9.22 1.28
CA ALA A 126 0.81 -10.24 2.10
C ALA A 126 1.76 -11.43 2.36
N LEU A 127 2.36 -11.97 1.31
CA LEU A 127 3.26 -13.13 1.40
C LEU A 127 4.56 -12.81 2.14
N GLY A 128 5.12 -11.62 1.94
CA GLY A 128 6.37 -11.21 2.58
C GLY A 128 6.20 -10.84 4.05
N LEU A 129 5.09 -10.19 4.43
CA LEU A 129 4.85 -9.75 5.80
C LEU A 129 4.30 -10.87 6.69
N THR A 130 3.44 -11.76 6.16
CA THR A 130 2.86 -12.86 6.95
C THR A 130 3.86 -13.72 7.74
N PRO A 131 5.04 -14.11 7.20
CA PRO A 131 6.00 -14.93 7.93
C PRO A 131 6.82 -14.16 8.98
N LEU A 132 6.70 -12.83 9.06
CA LEU A 132 7.51 -12.06 10.01
C LEU A 132 7.12 -12.35 11.47
N PRO A 133 8.09 -12.52 12.38
CA PRO A 133 7.78 -12.82 13.77
C PRO A 133 6.94 -11.73 14.44
N GLY A 134 5.86 -12.16 15.09
CA GLY A 134 4.94 -11.26 15.78
C GLY A 134 3.79 -10.74 14.92
N ILE A 135 3.75 -11.11 13.63
CA ILE A 135 2.61 -10.95 12.74
C ILE A 135 1.75 -12.22 12.82
N ARG A 136 0.42 -12.06 12.92
CA ARG A 136 -0.50 -13.21 12.91
C ARG A 136 -0.81 -13.59 11.47
N ALA A 137 -0.70 -14.87 11.16
CA ALA A 137 -1.14 -15.45 9.88
C ALA A 137 -2.67 -15.59 9.84
N ALA A 138 -3.40 -14.50 10.07
CA ALA A 138 -4.85 -14.47 9.92
C ALA A 138 -5.18 -14.18 8.45
N TRP A 139 -5.54 -15.20 7.69
CA TRP A 139 -5.74 -15.11 6.23
C TRP A 139 -6.81 -14.10 5.79
N GLY A 140 -7.85 -13.86 6.60
CA GLY A 140 -8.95 -12.95 6.25
C GLY A 140 -8.50 -11.51 5.94
N PRO A 141 -7.89 -10.78 6.89
CA PRO A 141 -7.36 -9.44 6.64
C PRO A 141 -6.38 -9.34 5.46
N TRP A 142 -5.53 -10.34 5.26
CA TRP A 142 -4.59 -10.38 4.14
C TRP A 142 -5.30 -10.56 2.79
N ALA A 143 -6.30 -11.44 2.71
CA ALA A 143 -7.11 -11.62 1.51
C ALA A 143 -7.89 -10.34 1.17
N VAL A 144 -8.44 -9.65 2.18
CA VAL A 144 -9.11 -8.36 2.01
C VAL A 144 -8.12 -7.31 1.48
N MET A 145 -6.91 -7.25 2.02
CA MET A 145 -5.86 -6.35 1.52
C MET A 145 -5.52 -6.62 0.05
N VAL A 146 -5.40 -7.89 -0.35
CA VAL A 146 -5.15 -8.26 -1.76
C VAL A 146 -6.31 -7.86 -2.65
N ALA A 147 -7.55 -8.15 -2.25
CA ALA A 147 -8.73 -7.79 -3.03
C ALA A 147 -8.84 -6.27 -3.24
N PHE A 148 -8.75 -5.49 -2.17
CA PHE A 148 -8.81 -4.03 -2.26
C PHE A 148 -7.59 -3.45 -2.99
N GLY A 149 -6.39 -3.99 -2.76
CA GLY A 149 -5.17 -3.57 -3.45
C GLY A 149 -5.27 -3.77 -4.96
N THR A 150 -5.86 -4.88 -5.38
CA THR A 150 -6.12 -5.23 -6.79
C THR A 150 -7.16 -4.29 -7.42
N LEU A 151 -8.31 -4.09 -6.76
CA LEU A 151 -9.38 -3.21 -7.23
C LEU A 151 -8.94 -1.75 -7.33
N ALA A 152 -8.27 -1.24 -6.30
CA ALA A 152 -7.83 0.14 -6.29
C ALA A 152 -6.63 0.37 -7.23
N GLY A 153 -5.79 -0.65 -7.50
CA GLY A 153 -4.82 -0.60 -8.59
C GLY A 153 -5.47 -0.38 -9.96
N ALA A 154 -6.56 -1.09 -10.26
CA ALA A 154 -7.31 -0.90 -11.51
C ALA A 154 -7.94 0.50 -11.59
N LEU A 155 -8.54 0.98 -10.50
CA LEU A 155 -9.15 2.31 -10.44
C LEU A 155 -8.09 3.42 -10.60
N LEU A 156 -6.91 3.27 -10.01
CA LEU A 156 -5.77 4.17 -10.16
C LEU A 156 -5.37 4.36 -11.63
N ALA A 157 -5.28 3.26 -12.37
CA ALA A 157 -4.89 3.31 -13.76
C ALA A 157 -5.98 3.94 -14.66
N LEU A 158 -7.25 3.79 -14.27
CA LEU A 158 -8.37 4.50 -14.90
C LEU A 158 -8.33 6.02 -14.59
N ASP A 159 -7.96 6.41 -13.37
CA ASP A 159 -7.80 7.83 -12.96
C ASP A 159 -6.78 8.55 -13.84
N HIS A 160 -5.62 7.92 -14.05
CA HIS A 160 -4.60 8.39 -15.00
C HIS A 160 -5.08 8.37 -16.45
N ALA A 161 -6.00 7.47 -16.83
CA ALA A 161 -6.54 7.44 -18.19
C ALA A 161 -7.41 8.67 -18.50
N VAL A 162 -8.12 9.19 -17.48
CA VAL A 162 -9.12 10.25 -17.56
C VAL A 162 -8.51 11.66 -17.41
N GLY A 163 -7.22 11.78 -17.08
CA GLY A 163 -6.46 13.03 -17.16
C GLY A 163 -6.28 13.78 -15.83
N PHE A 164 -6.43 13.12 -14.68
CA PHE A 164 -6.02 13.67 -13.38
C PHE A 164 -4.50 13.48 -13.17
N ASP A 165 -3.68 14.00 -14.09
CA ASP A 165 -2.24 13.70 -14.14
C ASP A 165 -1.40 14.37 -13.04
N VAL A 166 -1.96 15.35 -12.31
CA VAL A 166 -1.25 16.13 -11.28
C VAL A 166 -1.58 15.66 -9.86
N PHE A 167 -2.80 15.16 -9.64
CA PHE A 167 -3.28 14.68 -8.34
C PHE A 167 -4.18 13.47 -8.55
N SER A 168 -3.59 12.28 -8.63
CA SER A 168 -4.39 11.06 -8.60
C SER A 168 -4.98 10.89 -7.20
N PHE A 169 -6.26 11.21 -7.04
CA PHE A 169 -6.98 11.12 -5.76
C PHE A 169 -6.98 9.69 -5.22
N LEU A 170 -6.94 8.71 -6.13
CA LEU A 170 -6.98 7.30 -5.82
C LEU A 170 -5.70 6.76 -5.19
N PHE A 171 -4.55 7.45 -5.33
CA PHE A 171 -3.27 6.97 -4.81
C PHE A 171 -3.14 7.15 -3.28
N PRO A 172 -3.48 8.33 -2.70
CA PRO A 172 -3.73 8.48 -1.28
C PRO A 172 -4.73 7.46 -0.73
N VAL A 173 -5.87 7.28 -1.41
CA VAL A 173 -6.93 6.37 -0.96
C VAL A 173 -6.44 4.92 -0.91
N TRP A 174 -5.67 4.48 -1.92
CA TRP A 174 -5.08 3.14 -1.95
C TRP A 174 -4.16 2.90 -0.74
N GLN A 175 -3.21 3.80 -0.47
CA GLN A 175 -2.28 3.66 0.66
C GLN A 175 -3.02 3.68 2.01
N SER A 176 -4.08 4.47 2.15
CA SER A 176 -4.95 4.45 3.33
C SER A 176 -5.63 3.11 3.55
N VAL A 177 -6.25 2.55 2.51
CA VAL A 177 -6.97 1.28 2.62
C VAL A 177 -6.01 0.15 2.96
N VAL A 178 -4.88 0.05 2.25
CA VAL A 178 -3.85 -0.98 2.52
C VAL A 178 -3.29 -0.81 3.94
N GLY A 179 -3.01 0.43 4.37
CA GLY A 179 -2.54 0.72 5.72
C GLY A 179 -3.52 0.29 6.81
N VAL A 180 -4.82 0.55 6.62
CA VAL A 180 -5.90 0.13 7.54
C VAL A 180 -6.01 -1.39 7.58
N CYS A 181 -6.03 -2.06 6.42
CA CYS A 181 -6.07 -3.53 6.35
C CYS A 181 -4.88 -4.16 7.06
N LEU A 182 -3.68 -3.59 6.87
CA LEU A 182 -2.47 -4.03 7.56
C LEU A 182 -2.57 -3.81 9.06
N ALA A 183 -3.04 -2.65 9.53
CA ALA A 183 -3.22 -2.39 10.96
C ALA A 183 -4.23 -3.36 11.61
N VAL A 184 -5.29 -3.74 10.89
CA VAL A 184 -6.23 -4.78 11.32
C VAL A 184 -5.57 -6.16 11.36
N ALA A 185 -4.79 -6.53 10.34
CA ALA A 185 -4.06 -7.80 10.29
C ALA A 185 -3.03 -7.93 11.44
N LEU A 186 -2.42 -6.81 11.83
CA LEU A 186 -1.44 -6.72 12.91
C LEU A 186 -2.05 -6.61 14.30
N HIS A 187 -3.36 -6.35 14.42
CA HIS A 187 -4.00 -6.12 15.71
C HIS A 187 -3.98 -7.40 16.57
N ARG A 188 -3.33 -7.30 17.73
CA ARG A 188 -3.39 -8.32 18.78
C ARG A 188 -4.56 -7.98 19.69
N ARG A 189 -5.61 -8.81 19.66
CA ARG A 189 -6.63 -8.84 20.70
C ARG A 189 -6.02 -9.27 22.02
#